data_AF-A0A7C5FJT3-F1
#
_entry.id   AF-A0A7C5FJT3-F1
#
_cell.length_a   1.000
_cell.length_b   1.000
_cell.length_c   1.000
_cell.angle_alpha   90.00
_cell.angle_beta   90.00
_cell.angle_gamma   90.00
#
_symmetry.space_group_name_H-M   'P 1'
#
loop_
_entity.id
_entity.type
_entity.pdbx_description
1 polymer ?
#
loop_
_entity_poly.entity_id
_entity_poly.type
_entity_poly.pdbx_seq_one_letter_code
_entity_poly.pdbx_strand_id
1 'polypeptide(L)'
;MYIESFYGGVRKNFSIEILDGTITIKTDDKIIIKQVRNREIVESYEKTKKYLEKFIEGKYYLLKDVKNNRIIQKIYYEGGQRRRKNGLYRIYSIRINNNWITIYIYTKNSRIYREMGYYDNKVKAYDVKKEDKEIKIYDENGKLWIYITANKNNKIKLSDNSIFKYVKRETDILNYCCERNYSIVIYDKDGKVKYQGEYNNNHRNGRWIVKYKEKYYVNDLEIPKKYYYASSEELDPKKILKIRNIELRTYLINKIGLENLIKKLNGKTIDILPDGSQELIALDVEGAIDDNQDKVIKILKLRDPSTGIYYCLRVPPNMTDCEKARRWTLYDEQGELNLVKET
;
A
#
# COMPACT_ATOMS: atom_id res chain seq x y z
N MET A 1 -28.57 -19.67 -25.09
CA MET A 1 -27.52 -20.35 -24.29
C MET A 1 -27.26 -21.74 -24.88
N TYR A 2 -26.01 -22.22 -24.92
CA TYR A 2 -25.69 -23.61 -25.34
C TYR A 2 -25.27 -24.45 -24.12
N ILE A 3 -25.71 -25.72 -24.09
CA ILE A 3 -25.14 -26.74 -23.21
C ILE A 3 -24.19 -27.60 -24.04
N GLU A 4 -22.94 -27.71 -23.61
CA GLU A 4 -21.93 -28.59 -24.22
C GLU A 4 -21.57 -29.73 -23.27
N SER A 5 -21.54 -30.96 -23.78
CA SER A 5 -21.04 -32.13 -23.06
C SER A 5 -19.74 -32.61 -23.68
N PHE A 6 -18.67 -32.64 -22.87
CA PHE A 6 -17.32 -33.05 -23.29
C PHE A 6 -17.00 -34.53 -23.00
N TYR A 7 -17.94 -35.28 -22.41
CA TYR A 7 -17.73 -36.68 -21.99
C TYR A 7 -18.28 -37.73 -22.98
N GLY A 8 -18.82 -37.30 -24.13
CA GLY A 8 -19.09 -38.21 -25.24
C GLY A 8 -17.81 -38.41 -26.02
N GLY A 9 -17.11 -39.53 -25.80
CA GLY A 9 -15.86 -39.87 -26.50
C GLY A 9 -15.90 -39.52 -28.00
N VAL A 10 -14.72 -39.16 -28.54
CA VAL A 10 -14.41 -38.73 -29.92
C VAL A 10 -15.62 -38.85 -30.87
N ARG A 11 -16.34 -37.73 -31.09
CA ARG A 11 -17.49 -37.51 -32.03
C ARG A 11 -18.93 -37.43 -31.47
N LYS A 12 -19.16 -37.31 -30.15
CA LYS A 12 -20.53 -37.11 -29.60
C LYS A 12 -20.71 -35.83 -28.76
N ASN A 13 -20.10 -34.74 -29.17
CA ASN A 13 -20.47 -33.43 -28.63
C ASN A 13 -21.85 -33.08 -29.19
N PHE A 14 -22.81 -32.81 -28.32
CA PHE A 14 -24.06 -32.16 -28.73
C PHE A 14 -24.09 -30.76 -28.13
N SER A 15 -24.57 -29.81 -28.91
CA SER A 15 -24.95 -28.48 -28.47
C SER A 15 -26.46 -28.38 -28.56
N ILE A 16 -27.12 -28.12 -27.44
CA ILE A 16 -28.55 -27.81 -27.41
C ILE A 16 -28.68 -26.31 -27.19
N GLU A 17 -29.32 -25.64 -28.13
CA GLU A 17 -29.72 -24.25 -27.95
C GLU A 17 -30.96 -24.20 -27.06
N ILE A 18 -30.91 -23.32 -26.06
CA ILE A 18 -32.04 -23.06 -25.17
C ILE A 18 -32.39 -21.59 -25.29
N LEU A 19 -33.58 -21.34 -25.85
CA LEU A 19 -34.21 -20.03 -25.96
C LEU A 19 -34.87 -19.65 -24.63
N ASP A 20 -35.80 -20.48 -24.18
CA ASP A 20 -36.54 -20.33 -22.92
C ASP A 20 -36.68 -21.69 -22.24
N GLY A 21 -36.73 -21.70 -20.90
CA GLY A 21 -37.07 -22.90 -20.12
C GLY A 21 -36.15 -23.16 -18.94
N THR A 22 -36.29 -24.34 -18.33
CA THR A 22 -35.54 -24.75 -17.14
C THR A 22 -34.57 -25.87 -17.45
N ILE A 23 -33.30 -25.67 -17.08
CA ILE A 23 -32.24 -26.68 -17.16
C ILE A 23 -32.03 -27.24 -15.76
N THR A 24 -32.07 -28.56 -15.61
CA THR A 24 -31.73 -29.24 -14.35
C THR A 24 -30.63 -30.28 -14.60
N ILE A 25 -29.51 -30.14 -13.90
CA ILE A 25 -28.39 -31.09 -13.92
C ILE A 25 -28.22 -31.62 -12.50
N LYS A 26 -28.25 -32.94 -12.33
CA LYS A 26 -28.04 -33.61 -11.06
C LYS A 26 -26.90 -34.61 -11.21
N THR A 27 -25.94 -34.54 -10.30
CA THR A 27 -24.89 -35.54 -10.08
C THR A 27 -24.85 -35.90 -8.60
N ASP A 28 -24.05 -36.89 -8.21
CA ASP A 28 -23.93 -37.33 -6.82
C ASP A 28 -23.46 -36.21 -5.86
N ASP A 29 -22.72 -35.23 -6.38
CA ASP A 29 -22.11 -34.16 -5.58
C ASP A 29 -22.74 -32.77 -5.81
N LYS A 30 -23.58 -32.63 -6.83
CA LYS A 30 -23.99 -31.32 -7.34
C LYS A 30 -25.39 -31.31 -7.93
N ILE A 31 -26.15 -30.28 -7.60
CA ILE A 31 -27.44 -29.95 -8.23
C ILE A 31 -27.31 -28.57 -8.86
N ILE A 32 -27.60 -28.45 -10.14
CA ILE A 32 -27.66 -27.19 -10.88
C ILE A 32 -29.06 -27.04 -11.47
N ILE A 33 -29.69 -25.89 -11.24
CA ILE A 33 -30.94 -25.49 -11.85
C ILE A 33 -30.73 -24.11 -12.46
N LYS A 34 -31.03 -23.94 -13.75
CA LYS A 34 -30.96 -22.65 -14.44
C LYS A 34 -32.31 -22.37 -15.10
N GLN A 35 -32.85 -21.17 -14.91
CA GLN A 35 -33.94 -20.65 -15.71
C GLN A 35 -33.36 -19.76 -16.80
N VAL A 36 -33.73 -20.04 -18.05
CA VAL A 36 -33.32 -19.29 -19.22
C VAL A 36 -34.55 -18.56 -19.78
N ARG A 37 -34.38 -17.28 -20.09
CA ARG A 37 -35.36 -16.47 -20.84
C ARG A 37 -34.63 -15.70 -21.93
N ASN A 38 -35.12 -15.72 -23.16
CA ASN A 38 -34.53 -15.04 -24.31
C ASN A 38 -33.01 -15.29 -24.44
N ARG A 39 -32.60 -16.55 -24.29
CA ARG A 39 -31.19 -17.02 -24.33
C ARG A 39 -30.32 -16.58 -23.15
N GLU A 40 -30.85 -15.84 -22.17
CA GLU A 40 -30.13 -15.36 -20.99
C GLU A 40 -30.54 -16.11 -19.72
N ILE A 41 -29.60 -16.28 -18.77
CA ILE A 41 -29.91 -16.90 -17.48
C ILE A 41 -30.55 -15.85 -16.57
N VAL A 42 -31.83 -16.04 -16.22
CA VAL A 42 -32.57 -15.13 -15.33
C VAL A 42 -32.59 -15.60 -13.87
N GLU A 43 -32.48 -16.90 -13.64
CA GLU A 43 -32.30 -17.48 -12.30
C GLU A 43 -31.36 -18.67 -12.37
N SER A 44 -30.57 -18.84 -11.34
CA SER A 44 -29.55 -19.87 -11.26
C SER A 44 -29.44 -20.34 -9.81
N TYR A 45 -29.45 -21.64 -9.62
CA TYR A 45 -29.31 -22.30 -8.33
C TYR A 45 -28.31 -23.43 -8.49
N GLU A 46 -27.23 -23.40 -7.72
CA GLU A 46 -26.22 -24.44 -7.69
C GLU A 46 -25.97 -24.83 -6.24
N LYS A 47 -26.10 -26.11 -5.91
CA LYS A 47 -25.82 -26.65 -4.58
C LYS A 47 -24.82 -27.78 -4.69
N THR A 48 -23.75 -27.70 -3.92
CA THR A 48 -22.79 -28.79 -3.69
C THR A 48 -22.80 -29.19 -2.21
N LYS A 49 -21.98 -30.18 -1.85
CA LYS A 49 -21.70 -30.52 -0.45
C LYS A 49 -21.09 -29.36 0.35
N LYS A 50 -20.37 -28.44 -0.31
CA LYS A 50 -19.63 -27.33 0.35
C LYS A 50 -20.38 -26.01 0.31
N TYR A 51 -20.98 -25.69 -0.83
CA TYR A 51 -21.52 -24.35 -1.08
C TYR A 51 -22.89 -24.39 -1.77
N LEU A 52 -23.63 -23.31 -1.55
CA LEU A 52 -24.86 -22.97 -2.23
C LEU A 52 -24.65 -21.63 -2.93
N GLU A 53 -24.83 -21.63 -4.24
CA GLU A 53 -24.80 -20.45 -5.08
C GLU A 53 -26.21 -20.21 -5.64
N LYS A 54 -26.71 -18.98 -5.52
CA LYS A 54 -27.99 -18.57 -6.06
C LYS A 54 -27.85 -17.21 -6.75
N PHE A 55 -28.34 -17.11 -7.96
CA PHE A 55 -28.41 -15.88 -8.75
C PHE A 55 -29.85 -15.67 -9.17
N ILE A 56 -30.35 -14.45 -8.99
CA ILE A 56 -31.63 -14.00 -9.53
C ILE A 56 -31.38 -12.65 -10.19
N GLU A 57 -31.62 -12.58 -11.49
CA GLU A 57 -31.47 -11.36 -12.28
C GLU A 57 -32.29 -10.21 -11.67
N GLY A 58 -31.68 -9.02 -11.66
CA GLY A 58 -32.30 -7.81 -11.10
C GLY A 58 -32.61 -7.85 -9.61
N LYS A 59 -32.17 -8.89 -8.88
CA LYS A 59 -32.36 -9.01 -7.43
C LYS A 59 -31.05 -9.20 -6.68
N TYR A 60 -30.42 -10.36 -6.81
CA TYR A 60 -29.19 -10.66 -6.07
C TYR A 60 -28.42 -11.89 -6.57
N TYR A 61 -27.14 -11.90 -6.22
CA TYR A 61 -26.24 -13.04 -6.18
C TYR A 61 -26.00 -13.44 -4.73
N LEU A 62 -25.96 -14.72 -4.41
CA LEU A 62 -25.74 -15.29 -3.09
C LEU A 62 -24.78 -16.48 -3.20
N LEU A 63 -23.74 -16.47 -2.40
CA LEU A 63 -22.85 -17.59 -2.13
C LEU A 63 -22.87 -17.88 -0.62
N LYS A 64 -23.15 -19.12 -0.26
CA LYS A 64 -23.37 -19.54 1.12
C LYS A 64 -22.62 -20.84 1.41
N ASP A 65 -21.97 -20.92 2.55
CA ASP A 65 -21.42 -22.17 3.10
C ASP A 65 -22.57 -23.04 3.58
N VAL A 66 -22.71 -24.23 3.00
CA VAL A 66 -23.80 -25.16 3.32
C VAL A 66 -23.60 -25.76 4.71
N LYS A 67 -22.38 -26.15 5.06
CA LYS A 67 -22.06 -26.83 6.31
C LYS A 67 -22.31 -25.93 7.51
N ASN A 68 -21.90 -24.66 7.41
CA ASN A 68 -21.99 -23.69 8.50
C ASN A 68 -23.22 -22.77 8.40
N ASN A 69 -24.05 -22.95 7.38
CA ASN A 69 -25.23 -22.10 7.10
C ASN A 69 -24.88 -20.59 6.99
N ARG A 70 -23.64 -20.23 6.66
CA ARG A 70 -23.11 -18.85 6.69
C ARG A 70 -23.11 -18.23 5.31
N ILE A 71 -23.55 -16.97 5.20
CA ILE A 71 -23.42 -16.20 3.96
C ILE A 71 -21.94 -15.87 3.76
N ILE A 72 -21.34 -16.41 2.69
CA ILE A 72 -19.98 -16.05 2.28
C ILE A 72 -20.06 -14.70 1.57
N GLN A 73 -21.01 -14.54 0.66
CA GLN A 73 -21.22 -13.32 -0.10
C GLN A 73 -22.68 -13.21 -0.54
N LYS A 74 -23.23 -12.00 -0.51
CA LYS A 74 -24.51 -11.67 -1.13
C LYS A 74 -24.40 -10.29 -1.77
N ILE A 75 -24.65 -10.17 -3.06
CA ILE A 75 -24.61 -8.90 -3.80
C ILE A 75 -26.01 -8.60 -4.30
N TYR A 76 -26.53 -7.41 -4.02
CA TYR A 76 -27.78 -6.88 -4.54
C TYR A 76 -27.50 -5.96 -5.72
N TYR A 77 -28.29 -6.08 -6.78
CA TYR A 77 -28.19 -5.25 -7.98
C TYR A 77 -29.58 -5.11 -8.61
N GLU A 78 -29.70 -4.11 -9.49
CA GLU A 78 -30.90 -3.84 -10.29
C GLU A 78 -30.61 -4.26 -11.75
N GLY A 79 -31.63 -4.56 -12.54
CA GLY A 79 -31.46 -4.96 -13.95
C GLY A 79 -30.61 -3.94 -14.72
N GLY A 80 -29.60 -4.44 -15.45
CA GLY A 80 -28.67 -3.59 -16.21
C GLY A 80 -27.66 -2.79 -15.38
N GLN A 81 -27.64 -2.89 -14.04
CA GLN A 81 -26.70 -2.17 -13.18
C GLN A 81 -25.74 -3.10 -12.44
N ARG A 82 -24.45 -2.72 -12.37
CA ARG A 82 -23.44 -3.45 -11.57
C ARG A 82 -23.65 -3.34 -10.05
N ARG A 83 -24.35 -2.29 -9.61
CA ARG A 83 -24.63 -2.02 -8.20
C ARG A 83 -26.06 -1.53 -8.04
N ARG A 84 -26.65 -1.83 -6.90
CA ARG A 84 -27.92 -1.22 -6.47
C ARG A 84 -27.76 0.30 -6.36
N LYS A 85 -28.77 1.06 -6.80
CA LYS A 85 -28.73 2.53 -6.75
C LYS A 85 -28.71 3.03 -5.32
N ASN A 86 -29.59 2.49 -4.47
CA ASN A 86 -29.73 2.91 -3.07
C ASN A 86 -29.93 1.72 -2.14
N GLY A 87 -29.37 1.81 -0.93
CA GLY A 87 -29.59 0.85 0.16
C GLY A 87 -28.50 -0.20 0.26
N LEU A 88 -28.84 -1.39 0.76
CA LEU A 88 -27.88 -2.48 0.95
C LEU A 88 -27.45 -3.04 -0.41
N TYR A 89 -26.15 -2.95 -0.68
CA TYR A 89 -25.51 -3.41 -1.92
C TYR A 89 -24.85 -4.77 -1.73
N ARG A 90 -24.10 -4.98 -0.64
CA ARG A 90 -23.31 -6.21 -0.49
C ARG A 90 -23.24 -6.65 0.96
N ILE A 91 -23.29 -7.96 1.17
CA ILE A 91 -22.98 -8.64 2.42
C ILE A 91 -21.84 -9.62 2.14
N TYR A 92 -20.86 -9.76 3.01
CA TYR A 92 -19.91 -10.88 2.97
C TYR A 92 -19.30 -11.08 4.34
N SER A 93 -18.77 -12.28 4.56
CA SER A 93 -18.13 -12.65 5.81
C SER A 93 -16.62 -12.74 5.63
N ILE A 94 -15.86 -12.17 6.56
CA ILE A 94 -14.41 -12.32 6.64
C ILE A 94 -14.00 -12.80 8.02
N ARG A 95 -12.75 -13.27 8.15
CA ARG A 95 -12.15 -13.58 9.44
C ARG A 95 -11.13 -12.52 9.83
N ILE A 96 -11.22 -12.05 11.07
CA ILE A 96 -10.21 -11.20 11.70
C ILE A 96 -9.90 -11.81 13.07
N ASN A 97 -8.63 -12.10 13.36
CA ASN A 97 -8.19 -12.75 14.61
C ASN A 97 -9.03 -14.00 14.96
N ASN A 98 -9.29 -14.86 13.97
CA ASN A 98 -10.13 -16.06 14.07
C ASN A 98 -11.63 -15.83 14.29
N ASN A 99 -12.07 -14.60 14.53
CA ASN A 99 -13.47 -14.24 14.67
C ASN A 99 -14.08 -13.89 13.31
N TRP A 100 -15.30 -14.36 13.07
CA TRP A 100 -16.05 -14.02 11.87
C TRP A 100 -16.71 -12.66 12.03
N ILE A 101 -16.62 -11.86 10.97
CA ILE A 101 -17.28 -10.56 10.86
C ILE A 101 -18.12 -10.58 9.60
N THR A 102 -19.42 -10.31 9.75
CA THR A 102 -20.34 -10.05 8.65
C THR A 102 -20.31 -8.56 8.32
N ILE A 103 -19.97 -8.23 7.08
CA ILE A 103 -19.84 -6.86 6.60
C ILE A 103 -21.03 -6.51 5.72
N TYR A 104 -21.57 -5.32 5.91
CA TYR A 104 -22.69 -4.75 5.18
C TYR A 104 -22.23 -3.46 4.49
N ILE A 105 -22.33 -3.43 3.16
CA ILE A 105 -21.98 -2.27 2.33
C ILE A 105 -23.25 -1.65 1.77
N TYR A 106 -23.39 -0.34 1.94
CA TYR A 106 -24.53 0.44 1.47
C TYR A 106 -24.12 1.43 0.37
N THR A 107 -25.01 1.59 -0.61
CA THR A 107 -24.87 2.54 -1.72
C THR A 107 -25.91 3.65 -1.67
N LYS A 108 -25.54 4.82 -2.20
CA LYS A 108 -26.41 5.97 -2.48
C LYS A 108 -26.01 6.51 -3.84
N ASN A 109 -26.96 6.60 -4.77
CA ASN A 109 -26.70 6.92 -6.18
C ASN A 109 -25.59 6.04 -6.79
N SER A 110 -25.65 4.72 -6.54
CA SER A 110 -24.71 3.69 -7.02
C SER A 110 -23.26 3.85 -6.53
N ARG A 111 -23.00 4.79 -5.62
CA ARG A 111 -21.71 4.99 -4.94
C ARG A 111 -21.79 4.45 -3.52
N ILE A 112 -20.74 3.76 -3.08
CA ILE A 112 -20.65 3.27 -1.70
C ILE A 112 -20.54 4.48 -0.77
N TYR A 113 -21.37 4.51 0.27
CA TYR A 113 -21.37 5.61 1.24
C TYR A 113 -21.27 5.15 2.69
N ARG A 114 -21.44 3.86 2.98
CA ARG A 114 -21.32 3.30 4.34
C ARG A 114 -20.91 1.84 4.30
N GLU A 115 -20.06 1.45 5.24
CA GLU A 115 -19.66 0.08 5.50
C GLU A 115 -19.79 -0.19 7.01
N MET A 116 -20.38 -1.34 7.38
CA MET A 116 -20.58 -1.74 8.77
C MET A 116 -20.14 -3.17 8.95
N GLY A 117 -19.48 -3.48 10.07
CA GLY A 117 -19.09 -4.84 10.43
C GLY A 117 -19.71 -5.27 11.75
N TYR A 118 -20.16 -6.52 11.82
CA TYR A 118 -20.66 -7.15 13.04
C TYR A 118 -20.03 -8.52 13.24
N TYR A 119 -19.62 -8.82 14.46
CA TYR A 119 -19.21 -10.16 14.86
C TYR A 119 -20.42 -11.13 14.88
N ASP A 120 -20.14 -12.43 14.89
CA ASP A 120 -21.20 -13.47 14.98
C ASP A 120 -22.07 -13.30 16.24
N ASN A 121 -21.49 -12.83 17.35
CA ASN A 121 -22.17 -12.50 18.61
C ASN A 121 -22.96 -11.16 18.57
N LYS A 122 -23.11 -10.54 17.40
CA LYS A 122 -23.82 -9.27 17.15
C LYS A 122 -23.16 -8.01 17.71
N VAL A 123 -21.97 -8.11 18.30
CA VAL A 123 -21.17 -6.94 18.65
C VAL A 123 -20.75 -6.21 17.37
N LYS A 124 -20.90 -4.89 17.36
CA LYS A 124 -20.54 -4.04 16.22
C LYS A 124 -19.02 -3.86 16.18
N ALA A 125 -18.37 -4.40 15.16
CA ALA A 125 -16.94 -4.26 14.95
C ALA A 125 -16.57 -2.82 14.52
N TYR A 126 -17.34 -2.23 13.61
CA TYR A 126 -17.12 -0.86 13.13
C TYR A 126 -18.33 -0.35 12.33
N ASP A 127 -18.38 0.96 12.12
CA ASP A 127 -19.37 1.65 11.29
C ASP A 127 -18.70 2.89 10.72
N VAL A 128 -18.51 2.92 9.41
CA VAL A 128 -17.81 3.99 8.71
C VAL A 128 -18.65 4.49 7.55
N LYS A 129 -18.74 5.81 7.41
CA LYS A 129 -19.37 6.49 6.29
C LYS A 129 -18.32 7.14 5.42
N LYS A 130 -18.67 7.32 4.15
CA LYS A 130 -17.90 8.13 3.23
C LYS A 130 -17.78 9.53 3.82
N GLU A 131 -16.59 10.11 3.74
CA GLU A 131 -16.25 11.43 4.28
C GLU A 131 -16.05 11.52 5.80
N ASP A 132 -16.22 10.42 6.54
CA ASP A 132 -15.76 10.38 7.92
C ASP A 132 -14.25 10.70 7.98
N LYS A 133 -13.84 11.28 9.11
CA LYS A 133 -12.43 11.58 9.42
C LYS A 133 -11.81 10.57 10.37
N GLU A 134 -12.63 9.73 10.99
CA GLU A 134 -12.19 8.76 11.97
C GLU A 134 -12.79 7.38 11.72
N ILE A 135 -12.03 6.33 12.02
CA ILE A 135 -12.51 4.94 12.06
C ILE A 135 -12.21 4.39 13.45
N LYS A 136 -13.26 3.92 14.12
CA LYS A 136 -13.14 3.17 15.38
C LYS A 136 -13.51 1.72 15.11
N ILE A 137 -12.59 0.83 15.45
CA ILE A 137 -12.74 -0.61 15.29
C ILE A 137 -12.68 -1.21 16.70
N TYR A 138 -13.68 -2.01 17.02
CA TYR A 138 -13.85 -2.67 18.30
C TYR A 138 -13.59 -4.18 18.14
N ASP A 139 -13.12 -4.82 19.21
CA ASP A 139 -12.99 -6.27 19.28
C ASP A 139 -14.35 -6.97 19.49
N GLU A 140 -14.33 -8.30 19.54
CA GLU A 140 -15.54 -9.12 19.75
C GLU A 140 -16.25 -8.88 21.09
N ASN A 141 -15.58 -8.24 22.06
CA ASN A 141 -16.13 -7.88 23.36
C ASN A 141 -16.60 -6.41 23.41
N GLY A 142 -16.46 -5.67 22.30
CA GLY A 142 -16.85 -4.26 22.19
C GLY A 142 -15.80 -3.29 22.73
N LYS A 143 -14.59 -3.75 23.06
CA LYS A 143 -13.49 -2.89 23.49
C LYS A 143 -12.81 -2.25 22.29
N LEU A 144 -12.44 -0.98 22.39
CA LEU A 144 -11.74 -0.28 21.32
C LEU A 144 -10.41 -0.98 21.02
N TRP A 145 -10.24 -1.45 19.80
CA TRP A 145 -9.06 -2.15 19.34
C TRP A 145 -8.19 -1.25 18.46
N ILE A 146 -8.80 -0.51 17.53
CA ILE A 146 -8.07 0.33 16.58
C ILE A 146 -8.79 1.65 16.40
N TYR A 147 -8.00 2.71 16.36
CA TYR A 147 -8.45 4.06 16.09
C TYR A 147 -7.60 4.68 14.99
N ILE A 148 -8.26 5.13 13.92
CA ILE A 148 -7.62 5.70 12.74
C ILE A 148 -8.18 7.11 12.55
N THR A 149 -7.33 8.08 12.30
CA THR A 149 -7.74 9.46 12.03
C THR A 149 -7.08 9.97 10.76
N ALA A 150 -7.87 10.43 9.80
CA ALA A 150 -7.37 11.05 8.58
C ALA A 150 -6.74 12.42 8.90
N ASN A 151 -5.55 12.69 8.36
CA ASN A 151 -4.87 13.98 8.57
C ASN A 151 -5.56 15.12 7.78
N LYS A 152 -5.28 16.38 8.16
CA LYS A 152 -5.95 17.60 7.66
C LYS A 152 -6.31 17.52 6.15
N ASN A 153 -7.60 17.67 5.86
CA ASN A 153 -8.25 17.61 4.55
C ASN A 153 -8.48 16.22 3.93
N ASN A 154 -7.91 15.15 4.48
CA ASN A 154 -8.21 13.80 4.02
C ASN A 154 -9.54 13.32 4.59
N LYS A 155 -10.25 12.57 3.75
CA LYS A 155 -11.55 11.96 4.04
C LYS A 155 -11.42 10.46 3.79
N ILE A 156 -12.11 9.65 4.57
CA ILE A 156 -12.16 8.21 4.33
C ILE A 156 -12.87 7.96 2.99
N LYS A 157 -12.17 7.27 2.08
CA LYS A 157 -12.73 6.79 0.82
C LYS A 157 -13.15 5.33 0.98
N LEU A 158 -14.41 5.06 0.68
CA LEU A 158 -14.93 3.71 0.60
C LEU A 158 -14.84 3.22 -0.85
N SER A 159 -14.46 1.96 -1.03
CA SER A 159 -14.31 1.31 -2.33
C SER A 159 -15.14 0.02 -2.37
N ASP A 160 -15.15 -0.70 -3.49
CA ASP A 160 -15.79 -2.04 -3.56
C ASP A 160 -15.13 -3.08 -2.66
N ASN A 161 -13.90 -2.79 -2.24
CA ASN A 161 -13.16 -3.57 -1.27
C ASN A 161 -13.43 -3.01 0.12
N SER A 162 -13.75 -3.92 1.04
CA SER A 162 -13.78 -3.64 2.48
C SER A 162 -12.55 -2.87 2.93
N ILE A 163 -12.71 -2.07 3.97
CA ILE A 163 -11.55 -1.58 4.74
C ILE A 163 -10.73 -2.73 5.36
N PHE A 164 -11.31 -3.92 5.48
CA PHE A 164 -10.65 -5.13 6.00
C PHE A 164 -10.28 -6.19 4.97
N LYS A 165 -10.38 -5.93 3.66
CA LYS A 165 -10.28 -6.99 2.63
C LYS A 165 -8.94 -7.74 2.71
N TYR A 166 -7.88 -7.03 3.06
CA TYR A 166 -6.52 -7.56 3.13
C TYR A 166 -6.01 -7.73 4.57
N VAL A 167 -6.88 -7.51 5.56
CA VAL A 167 -6.52 -7.64 6.98
C VAL A 167 -6.63 -9.11 7.37
N LYS A 168 -5.49 -9.81 7.40
CA LYS A 168 -5.41 -11.19 7.92
C LYS A 168 -4.79 -11.23 9.31
N ARG A 169 -3.86 -10.31 9.57
CA ARG A 169 -3.12 -10.13 10.82
C ARG A 169 -3.31 -8.70 11.31
N GLU A 170 -3.11 -8.49 12.61
CA GLU A 170 -3.11 -7.16 13.24
C GLU A 170 -2.20 -6.16 12.52
N THR A 171 -1.01 -6.60 12.06
CA THR A 171 -0.07 -5.75 11.32
C THR A 171 -0.52 -5.37 9.92
N ASP A 172 -1.44 -6.14 9.32
CA ASP A 172 -1.90 -5.86 7.95
C ASP A 172 -2.79 -4.60 7.92
N ILE A 173 -3.33 -4.20 9.07
CA ILE A 173 -4.15 -2.99 9.26
C ILE A 173 -3.32 -1.72 9.10
N LEU A 174 -2.02 -1.80 9.40
CA LEU A 174 -1.07 -0.72 9.22
C LEU A 174 -0.88 -0.29 7.74
N ASN A 175 -1.33 -1.12 6.79
CA ASN A 175 -1.04 -0.88 5.38
C ASN A 175 -2.20 -0.28 4.57
N TYR A 176 -3.43 -0.12 5.10
CA TYR A 176 -4.59 -0.09 4.18
C TYR A 176 -5.88 0.72 4.50
N CYS A 177 -5.92 1.66 5.43
CA CYS A 177 -7.23 2.23 5.82
C CYS A 177 -7.54 3.65 5.31
N CYS A 178 -6.55 4.47 4.96
CA CYS A 178 -6.79 5.88 4.61
C CYS A 178 -5.85 6.37 3.51
N GLU A 179 -6.28 7.38 2.74
CA GLU A 179 -5.41 8.01 1.74
C GLU A 179 -4.17 8.59 2.40
N ARG A 180 -2.98 8.26 1.88
CA ARG A 180 -1.65 8.87 2.01
C ARG A 180 -1.24 9.37 3.41
N ASN A 181 -2.01 10.22 4.06
CA ASN A 181 -1.72 10.81 5.38
C ASN A 181 -2.81 10.49 6.40
N TYR A 182 -2.46 9.75 7.45
CA TYR A 182 -3.35 9.40 8.57
C TYR A 182 -2.55 9.02 9.82
N SER A 183 -3.16 9.16 11.00
CA SER A 183 -2.66 8.60 12.24
C SER A 183 -3.40 7.33 12.61
N ILE A 184 -2.72 6.44 13.32
CA ILE A 184 -3.27 5.17 13.78
C ILE A 184 -2.84 4.88 15.21
N VAL A 185 -3.75 4.29 15.98
CA VAL A 185 -3.52 3.72 17.30
C VAL A 185 -4.10 2.31 17.33
N ILE A 186 -3.31 1.34 17.74
CA ILE A 186 -3.73 -0.06 17.96
C ILE A 186 -3.50 -0.38 19.44
N TYR A 187 -4.56 -0.81 20.10
CA TYR A 187 -4.57 -1.23 21.48
C TYR A 187 -4.40 -2.74 21.58
N ASP A 188 -3.81 -3.22 22.67
CA ASP A 188 -3.86 -4.64 23.02
C ASP A 188 -5.14 -4.99 23.79
N LYS A 189 -5.26 -6.26 24.21
CA LYS A 189 -6.41 -6.76 24.97
C LYS A 189 -6.61 -6.06 26.31
N ASP A 190 -5.53 -5.53 26.90
CA ASP A 190 -5.59 -4.78 28.16
C ASP A 190 -5.92 -3.30 27.92
N GLY A 191 -5.93 -2.84 26.68
CA GLY A 191 -6.20 -1.45 26.30
C GLY A 191 -4.95 -0.58 26.32
N LYS A 192 -3.75 -1.18 26.40
CA LYS A 192 -2.49 -0.45 26.30
C LYS A 192 -2.17 -0.20 24.83
N VAL A 193 -1.59 0.96 24.55
CA VAL A 193 -1.14 1.32 23.20
C VAL A 193 0.02 0.42 22.79
N LYS A 194 -0.23 -0.46 21.82
CA LYS A 194 0.77 -1.39 21.28
C LYS A 194 1.44 -0.84 20.03
N TYR A 195 0.66 -0.16 19.19
CA TYR A 195 1.16 0.60 18.05
C TYR A 195 0.54 1.98 18.00
N GLN A 196 1.33 3.00 17.68
CA GLN A 196 0.84 4.35 17.46
C GLN A 196 1.81 5.11 16.56
N GLY A 197 1.29 5.88 15.61
CA GLY A 197 2.11 6.79 14.83
C GLY A 197 1.36 7.38 13.65
N GLU A 198 2.11 8.06 12.78
CA GLU A 198 1.58 8.76 11.62
C GLU A 198 2.20 8.23 10.33
N TYR A 199 1.31 8.00 9.37
CA TYR A 199 1.66 7.80 7.98
C TYR A 199 1.61 9.13 7.25
N ASN A 200 2.65 9.44 6.48
CA ASN A 200 2.70 10.51 5.49
C ASN A 200 3.09 9.90 4.14
N ASN A 201 2.31 10.16 3.10
CA ASN A 201 2.43 9.55 1.77
C ASN A 201 2.52 8.02 1.77
N ASN A 202 1.73 7.36 2.63
CA ASN A 202 1.74 5.91 2.88
C ASN A 202 3.02 5.38 3.54
N HIS A 203 3.90 6.26 4.03
CA HIS A 203 5.11 5.88 4.73
C HIS A 203 5.07 6.29 6.20
N ARG A 204 5.59 5.44 7.08
CA ARG A 204 5.73 5.79 8.49
C ARG A 204 6.71 6.95 8.63
N ASN A 205 6.28 7.96 9.37
CA ASN A 205 7.07 9.13 9.65
C ASN A 205 6.94 9.52 11.12
N GLY A 206 7.98 10.16 11.65
CA GLY A 206 7.95 10.70 13.00
C GLY A 206 8.19 9.66 14.08
N ARG A 207 7.70 9.99 15.27
CA ARG A 207 7.71 9.13 16.45
C ARG A 207 6.64 8.05 16.32
N TRP A 208 7.03 6.82 16.58
CA TRP A 208 6.16 5.65 16.57
C TRP A 208 6.28 4.86 17.87
N ILE A 209 5.17 4.32 18.35
CA ILE A 209 5.15 3.20 19.30
C ILE A 209 5.00 1.93 18.44
N VAL A 210 5.91 0.97 18.61
CA VAL A 210 5.91 -0.31 17.92
C VAL A 210 6.19 -1.41 18.93
N LYS A 211 5.19 -2.28 19.17
CA LYS A 211 5.26 -3.32 20.21
C LYS A 211 5.71 -2.73 21.54
N TYR A 212 5.02 -1.67 21.98
CA TYR A 212 5.27 -0.97 23.25
C TYR A 212 6.63 -0.24 23.37
N LYS A 213 7.43 -0.21 22.30
CA LYS A 213 8.73 0.49 22.28
C LYS A 213 8.65 1.71 21.38
N GLU A 214 9.28 2.79 21.81
CA GLU A 214 9.44 4.00 21.00
C GLU A 214 10.46 3.75 19.87
N LYS A 215 10.09 4.17 18.66
CA LYS A 215 10.89 4.12 17.44
C LYS A 215 10.69 5.39 16.63
N TYR A 216 11.59 5.68 15.70
CA TYR A 216 11.52 6.85 14.84
C TYR A 216 11.67 6.44 13.39
N TYR A 217 10.86 7.04 12.52
CA TYR A 217 10.84 6.71 11.11
C TYR A 217 10.92 7.95 10.24
N VAL A 218 11.58 7.83 9.10
CA VAL A 218 11.52 8.79 7.99
C VAL A 218 11.29 7.97 6.73
N ASN A 219 10.15 8.14 6.08
CA ASN A 219 9.77 7.35 4.89
C ASN A 219 9.99 5.83 5.08
N ASP A 220 9.44 5.25 6.16
CA ASP A 220 9.60 3.84 6.58
C ASP A 220 10.99 3.37 7.03
N LEU A 221 12.04 4.17 6.81
CA LEU A 221 13.38 3.89 7.31
C LEU A 221 13.44 4.15 8.82
N GLU A 222 13.81 3.13 9.60
CA GLU A 222 13.97 3.24 11.05
C GLU A 222 15.26 4.02 11.39
N ILE A 223 15.10 5.17 12.03
CA ILE A 223 16.22 6.04 12.43
C ILE A 223 16.47 5.86 13.93
N PRO A 224 17.71 5.50 14.35
CA PRO A 224 18.07 5.51 15.76
C PRO A 224 17.82 6.89 16.38
N LYS A 225 17.22 6.92 17.59
CA LYS A 225 16.82 8.16 18.30
C LYS A 225 17.90 9.25 18.29
N LYS A 226 19.15 8.86 18.53
CA LYS A 226 20.32 9.76 18.54
C LYS A 226 20.53 10.51 17.21
N TYR A 227 20.22 9.88 16.08
CA TYR A 227 20.37 10.50 14.76
C TYR A 227 19.10 11.23 14.31
N TYR A 228 17.94 10.84 14.82
CA TYR A 228 16.66 11.46 14.47
C TYR A 228 16.62 12.93 14.94
N TYR A 229 17.01 13.18 16.19
CA TYR A 229 17.02 14.53 16.78
C TYR A 229 18.29 15.33 16.53
N ALA A 230 19.40 14.69 16.13
CA ALA A 230 20.66 15.39 15.90
C ALA A 230 20.52 16.43 14.77
N SER A 231 21.09 17.61 14.96
CA SER A 231 21.25 18.60 13.89
C SER A 231 22.33 18.17 12.88
N SER A 232 22.38 18.80 11.71
CA SER A 232 23.43 18.56 10.71
C SER A 232 24.84 18.82 11.27
N GLU A 233 24.98 19.77 12.20
CA GLU A 233 26.24 20.13 12.87
C GLU A 233 26.68 19.08 13.89
N GLU A 234 25.76 18.40 14.57
CA GLU A 234 26.05 17.38 15.58
C GLU A 234 26.45 16.02 14.98
N LEU A 235 26.07 15.77 13.72
CA LEU A 235 26.37 14.53 13.03
C LEU A 235 27.86 14.43 12.66
N ASP A 236 28.51 13.36 13.07
CA ASP A 236 29.91 13.02 12.73
C ASP A 236 29.97 12.23 11.41
N PRO A 237 30.47 12.81 10.31
CA PRO A 237 30.52 12.15 9.01
C PRO A 237 31.37 10.88 9.00
N LYS A 238 32.47 10.84 9.76
CA LYS A 238 33.37 9.67 9.78
C LYS A 238 32.67 8.46 10.38
N LYS A 239 31.84 8.68 11.41
CA LYS A 239 31.01 7.61 11.99
C LYS A 239 29.87 7.19 11.08
N ILE A 240 29.24 8.15 10.39
CA ILE A 240 28.11 7.87 9.47
C ILE A 240 28.56 7.05 8.27
N LEU A 241 29.72 7.36 7.70
CA LEU A 241 30.25 6.64 6.54
C LEU A 241 30.59 5.16 6.85
N LYS A 242 30.80 4.84 8.13
CA LYS A 242 30.98 3.48 8.67
C LYS A 242 29.66 2.75 8.96
N ILE A 243 28.50 3.34 8.70
CA ILE A 243 27.22 2.65 8.88
C ILE A 243 27.03 1.66 7.73
N ARG A 244 26.91 0.37 8.05
CA ARG A 244 26.68 -0.71 7.08
C ARG A 244 25.33 -0.61 6.36
N ASN A 245 24.30 -0.09 7.03
CA ASN A 245 23.00 0.12 6.41
C ASN A 245 23.10 1.31 5.43
N ILE A 246 23.07 1.00 4.13
CA ILE A 246 23.23 1.98 3.05
C ILE A 246 22.13 3.04 3.07
N GLU A 247 20.87 2.65 3.27
CA GLU A 247 19.74 3.59 3.33
C GLU A 247 19.87 4.58 4.49
N LEU A 248 20.21 4.09 5.68
CA LEU A 248 20.45 4.94 6.85
C LEU A 248 21.63 5.88 6.61
N ARG A 249 22.72 5.36 6.07
CA ARG A 249 23.91 6.16 5.76
C ARG A 249 23.60 7.26 4.75
N THR A 250 22.93 6.93 3.64
CA THR A 250 22.52 7.89 2.62
C THR A 250 21.59 8.97 3.19
N TYR A 251 20.60 8.57 3.98
CA TYR A 251 19.72 9.54 4.67
C TYR A 251 20.52 10.50 5.56
N LEU A 252 21.47 9.99 6.35
CA LEU A 252 22.26 10.82 7.26
C LEU A 252 23.25 11.73 6.53
N ILE A 253 23.84 11.27 5.42
CA ILE A 253 24.65 12.11 4.52
C ILE A 253 23.80 13.27 3.99
N ASN A 254 22.59 12.98 3.49
CA ASN A 254 21.69 14.01 2.97
C ASN A 254 21.26 14.97 4.08
N LYS A 255 21.05 14.46 5.29
CA LYS A 255 20.74 15.29 6.47
C LYS A 255 21.90 16.19 6.89
N ILE A 256 23.16 15.76 6.74
CA ILE A 256 24.34 16.64 6.94
C ILE A 256 24.38 17.73 5.87
N GLY A 257 24.10 17.35 4.61
CA GLY A 257 24.29 18.18 3.42
C GLY A 257 25.72 18.07 2.90
N LEU A 258 25.89 18.09 1.57
CA LEU A 258 27.21 17.85 0.95
C LEU A 258 28.23 18.96 1.26
N GLU A 259 27.80 20.20 1.42
CA GLU A 259 28.69 21.32 1.81
C GLU A 259 29.29 21.13 3.21
N ASN A 260 28.43 20.81 4.18
CA ASN A 260 28.87 20.50 5.55
C ASN A 260 29.73 19.24 5.58
N LEU A 261 29.43 18.26 4.72
CA LEU A 261 30.23 17.06 4.57
C LEU A 261 31.66 17.40 4.09
N ILE A 262 31.78 18.24 3.06
CA ILE A 262 33.07 18.74 2.54
C ILE A 262 33.84 19.46 3.65
N LYS A 263 33.20 20.39 4.35
CA LYS A 263 33.82 21.17 5.42
C LYS A 263 34.33 20.29 6.56
N LYS A 264 33.51 19.34 7.03
CA LYS A 264 33.85 18.47 8.17
C LYS A 264 34.89 17.39 7.83
N LEU A 265 35.01 17.00 6.57
CA LEU A 265 35.98 16.00 6.11
C LEU A 265 37.22 16.63 5.47
N ASN A 266 37.36 17.96 5.51
CA ASN A 266 38.47 18.71 4.88
C ASN A 266 38.65 18.30 3.41
N GLY A 267 37.57 18.39 2.63
CA GLY A 267 37.60 18.03 1.21
C GLY A 267 38.70 18.76 0.45
N LYS A 268 39.38 18.02 -0.44
CA LYS A 268 40.48 18.54 -1.25
C LYS A 268 40.01 18.75 -2.68
N THR A 269 40.14 19.97 -3.17
CA THR A 269 40.00 20.27 -4.59
C THR A 269 41.03 19.46 -5.37
N ILE A 270 40.57 18.70 -6.36
CA ILE A 270 41.44 17.91 -7.25
C ILE A 270 41.46 18.46 -8.67
N ASP A 271 40.44 19.24 -9.05
CA ASP A 271 40.38 19.94 -10.32
C ASP A 271 39.45 21.16 -10.20
N ILE A 272 39.70 22.19 -11.00
CA ILE A 272 38.94 23.44 -11.03
C ILE A 272 39.00 24.04 -12.44
N LEU A 273 37.85 24.52 -12.94
CA LEU A 273 37.84 25.21 -14.23
C LEU A 273 38.52 26.58 -14.15
N PRO A 274 39.13 27.09 -15.25
CA PRO A 274 39.83 28.37 -15.26
C PRO A 274 38.97 29.57 -14.82
N ASP A 275 37.67 29.50 -15.05
CA ASP A 275 36.71 30.55 -14.66
C ASP A 275 36.20 30.40 -13.21
N GLY A 276 36.63 29.36 -12.48
CA GLY A 276 36.21 29.04 -11.12
C GLY A 276 34.73 28.69 -10.99
N SER A 277 34.03 28.43 -12.09
CA SER A 277 32.60 28.11 -12.09
C SER A 277 32.32 26.71 -11.52
N GLN A 278 33.32 25.82 -11.57
CA GLN A 278 33.20 24.44 -11.15
C GLN A 278 34.47 23.95 -10.46
N GLU A 279 34.28 23.12 -9.45
CA GLU A 279 35.32 22.59 -8.59
C GLU A 279 35.02 21.10 -8.32
N LEU A 280 35.95 20.22 -8.65
CA LEU A 280 35.87 18.80 -8.30
C LEU A 280 36.61 18.58 -6.98
N ILE A 281 35.91 18.04 -6.00
CA ILE A 281 36.39 17.86 -4.63
C ILE A 281 36.43 16.38 -4.29
N ALA A 282 37.55 15.93 -3.74
CA ALA A 282 37.71 14.59 -3.18
C ALA A 282 37.63 14.62 -1.65
N LEU A 283 36.81 13.73 -1.09
CA LEU A 283 36.78 13.44 0.33
C LEU A 283 37.48 12.11 0.57
N ASP A 284 38.49 12.14 1.43
CA ASP A 284 39.15 10.93 1.90
C ASP A 284 38.33 10.35 3.07
N VAL A 285 37.87 9.12 2.91
CA VAL A 285 37.00 8.46 3.88
C VAL A 285 37.75 7.31 4.52
N GLU A 286 38.59 7.67 5.49
CA GLU A 286 39.37 6.69 6.25
C GLU A 286 38.45 5.73 7.04
N GLY A 287 38.48 4.45 6.65
CA GLY A 287 37.73 3.37 7.29
C GLY A 287 36.30 3.16 6.78
N ALA A 288 35.95 3.58 5.55
CA ALA A 288 34.73 3.13 4.89
C ALA A 288 34.71 1.58 4.79
N ILE A 289 33.56 0.97 5.11
CA ILE A 289 33.42 -0.49 5.21
C ILE A 289 33.35 -1.17 3.82
N ASP A 290 32.95 -0.43 2.80
CA ASP A 290 32.74 -0.99 1.46
C ASP A 290 34.00 -0.92 0.60
N ASP A 291 34.36 -2.02 -0.05
CA ASP A 291 35.65 -2.17 -0.68
C ASP A 291 35.81 -1.34 -1.96
N ASN A 292 34.72 -0.85 -2.57
CA ASN A 292 34.79 -0.26 -3.91
C ASN A 292 34.10 1.10 -4.15
N GLN A 293 33.25 1.65 -3.25
CA GLN A 293 32.49 2.88 -3.61
C GLN A 293 32.57 4.06 -2.62
N ASP A 294 32.83 3.82 -1.33
CA ASP A 294 32.82 4.90 -0.34
C ASP A 294 34.19 5.27 0.24
N LYS A 295 35.28 4.63 -0.21
CA LYS A 295 36.65 4.98 0.22
C LYS A 295 37.05 6.39 -0.24
N VAL A 296 36.53 6.80 -1.39
CA VAL A 296 36.73 8.14 -1.95
C VAL A 296 35.38 8.65 -2.44
N ILE A 297 34.88 9.73 -1.84
CA ILE A 297 33.68 10.40 -2.34
C ILE A 297 34.15 11.57 -3.21
N LYS A 298 33.71 11.60 -4.47
CA LYS A 298 33.92 12.73 -5.38
C LYS A 298 32.67 13.58 -5.43
N ILE A 299 32.85 14.90 -5.31
CA ILE A 299 31.76 15.88 -5.35
C ILE A 299 32.12 16.94 -6.36
N LEU A 300 31.25 17.15 -7.35
CA LEU A 300 31.29 18.30 -8.22
C LEU A 300 30.53 19.44 -7.56
N LYS A 301 31.22 20.53 -7.26
CA LYS A 301 30.63 21.80 -6.86
C LYS A 301 30.54 22.69 -8.08
N LEU A 302 29.36 23.15 -8.43
CA LEU A 302 29.11 23.94 -9.65
C LEU A 302 28.28 25.18 -9.33
N ARG A 303 28.57 26.28 -10.02
CA ARG A 303 27.77 27.50 -9.99
C ARG A 303 26.72 27.44 -11.10
N ASP A 304 25.46 27.53 -10.72
CA ASP A 304 24.38 27.71 -11.70
C ASP A 304 24.49 29.12 -12.32
N PRO A 305 24.67 29.24 -13.65
CA PRO A 305 24.84 30.52 -14.31
C PRO A 305 23.57 31.39 -14.27
N SER A 306 22.39 30.79 -14.10
CA SER A 306 21.11 31.51 -14.08
C SER A 306 20.79 32.13 -12.72
N THR A 307 21.09 31.42 -11.64
CA THR A 307 20.80 31.86 -10.27
C THR A 307 22.04 32.36 -9.51
N GLY A 308 23.24 32.02 -9.99
CA GLY A 308 24.50 32.26 -9.30
C GLY A 308 24.73 31.39 -8.06
N ILE A 309 23.80 30.48 -7.73
CA ILE A 309 23.85 29.59 -6.57
C ILE A 309 24.84 28.45 -6.83
N TYR A 310 25.58 28.04 -5.80
CA TYR A 310 26.42 26.85 -5.87
C TYR A 310 25.64 25.60 -5.46
N TYR A 311 25.80 24.53 -6.24
CA TYR A 311 25.25 23.21 -5.96
C TYR A 311 26.40 22.21 -5.82
N CYS A 312 26.24 21.23 -4.94
CA CYS A 312 27.17 20.12 -4.78
C CYS A 312 26.47 18.83 -5.23
N LEU A 313 27.09 18.07 -6.14
CA LEU A 313 26.58 16.81 -6.65
C LEU A 313 27.62 15.70 -6.45
N ARG A 314 27.18 14.53 -6.01
CA ARG A 314 28.06 13.35 -5.98
C ARG A 314 28.30 12.85 -7.39
N VAL A 315 29.55 12.51 -7.70
CA VAL A 315 29.95 11.93 -8.99
C VAL A 315 30.74 10.63 -8.77
N PRO A 316 30.89 9.78 -9.80
CA PRO A 316 31.62 8.52 -9.66
C PRO A 316 33.03 8.70 -9.07
N PRO A 317 33.49 7.76 -8.23
CA PRO A 317 34.72 7.91 -7.45
C PRO A 317 36.00 7.96 -8.30
N ASN A 318 35.94 7.44 -9.52
CA ASN A 318 37.03 7.43 -10.50
C ASN A 318 37.14 8.72 -11.33
N MET A 319 36.26 9.71 -11.10
CA MET A 319 36.36 11.00 -11.78
C MET A 319 37.58 11.79 -11.30
N THR A 320 38.33 12.33 -12.26
CA THR A 320 39.54 13.13 -12.04
C THR A 320 39.47 14.51 -12.70
N ASP A 321 38.38 14.84 -13.39
CA ASP A 321 38.25 16.00 -14.27
C ASP A 321 36.83 16.58 -14.15
N CYS A 322 36.74 17.91 -14.01
CA CYS A 322 35.49 18.65 -13.81
C CYS A 322 34.54 18.52 -14.99
N GLU A 323 35.05 18.61 -16.23
CA GLU A 323 34.20 18.49 -17.42
C GLU A 323 33.62 17.07 -17.57
N LYS A 324 34.40 16.03 -17.27
CA LYS A 324 33.90 14.64 -17.24
C LYS A 324 32.86 14.45 -16.16
N ALA A 325 33.10 14.99 -14.96
CA ALA A 325 32.15 14.96 -13.85
C ALA A 325 30.84 15.69 -14.21
N ARG A 326 30.93 16.87 -14.82
CA ARG A 326 29.77 17.66 -15.29
C ARG A 326 29.01 16.95 -16.40
N ARG A 327 29.72 16.34 -17.34
CA ARG A 327 29.07 15.55 -18.40
C ARG A 327 28.31 14.37 -17.80
N TRP A 328 28.86 13.71 -16.78
CA TRP A 328 28.16 12.61 -16.12
C TRP A 328 26.86 13.04 -15.42
N THR A 329 26.81 14.27 -14.88
CA THR A 329 25.60 14.80 -14.25
C THR A 329 24.54 15.21 -15.26
N LEU A 330 24.93 15.63 -16.48
CA LEU A 330 24.02 16.18 -17.50
C LEU A 330 23.66 15.22 -18.64
N TYR A 331 24.48 14.20 -18.90
CA TYR A 331 24.34 13.30 -20.05
C TYR A 331 24.25 11.84 -19.61
N ASP A 332 23.64 11.00 -20.45
CA ASP A 332 23.65 9.55 -20.30
C ASP A 332 24.89 8.89 -20.94
N GLU A 333 24.95 7.55 -20.91
CA GLU A 333 26.06 6.77 -21.45
C GLU A 333 26.20 6.89 -22.98
N GLN A 334 25.14 7.34 -23.66
CA GLN A 334 25.08 7.56 -25.10
C GLN A 334 25.47 9.01 -25.46
N GLY A 335 25.69 9.87 -24.47
CA GLY A 335 26.02 11.28 -24.66
C GLY A 335 24.81 12.16 -24.97
N GLU A 336 23.59 11.66 -24.77
CA GLU A 336 22.37 12.45 -24.89
C GLU A 336 22.08 13.17 -23.57
N LEU A 337 21.52 14.38 -23.67
CA LEU A 337 21.20 15.20 -22.51
C LEU A 337 20.12 14.50 -21.68
N ASN A 338 20.44 14.11 -20.45
CA ASN A 338 19.54 13.40 -19.56
C ASN A 338 19.14 14.29 -18.38
N LEU A 339 18.07 15.06 -18.61
CA LEU A 339 17.48 16.00 -17.64
C LEU A 339 16.85 15.31 -16.41
N VAL A 340 16.77 13.97 -16.37
CA VAL A 340 16.14 13.21 -15.29
C VAL A 340 17.06 13.07 -14.06
N LYS A 341 18.37 13.33 -14.19
CA LYS A 341 19.35 13.19 -13.09
C LYS A 341 19.41 14.39 -12.12
N GLU A 342 18.64 15.46 -12.36
CA GLU A 342 18.63 16.67 -11.51
C GLU A 342 17.68 16.61 -10.28
N THR A 343 17.07 15.47 -9.95
CA THR A 343 16.16 15.35 -8.78
C THR A 343 16.63 14.42 -7.69
#